data_AF-A0A519WNI1-F1
#
_entry.id   AF-A0A519WNI1-F1
#
_cell.length_a   1.000
_cell.length_b   1.000
_cell.length_c   1.000
_cell.angle_alpha   90.00
_cell.angle_beta   90.00
_cell.angle_gamma   90.00
#
_symmetry.space_group_name_H-M   'P 1'
#
loop_
_entity.id
_entity.type
_entity.pdbx_description
1 polymer ?
#
loop_
_entity_poly.entity_id
_entity_poly.type
_entity_poly.pdbx_seq_one_letter_code
_entity_poly.pdbx_strand_id
1 'polypeptide(L)'
;MKRILLLMILSCFVAASFAQTLVDGDYRTAKTSGNWSDADMWERRTAGVWAVTSVAPTSSNNVYVQNGHTVTVDVANAYCKDLQLNTAGSLVIGTNVANVSGKIRAFTNAAVTGSADGNYSTSTATLVSSMIVTNGVGVLKFVGGTRTIAASGEWNSATTSNAVEFALDVNAIGTIVPGVKFRPIVISSGTIVTDGLFSAGSGDFTIKSGAVFRSTRSGSVIWNSSTTKIATLTIESGATMELSGGSPTIDATTIINNGTITYNSSSSQNLITRSSTNTDASAVFENYYDLKFSNAGTRQLPAFNIKVAHGLYTEGTTAISNTTNSTKITMANNSTIYRSSTGNISSTAIEFGSSSSDVVNISIGAVLSVGGEMVSSPAPGTIGDLTILNTGTYTVGSSRAVNNLINNGILILSPSTSMTFTVNGNVSGIGTISGHGSASLTLGGANSGDAGMLKFTTGQEQLNNLTISRSGTGASVTLQSSLTLNGNLNLTSGLVNIQPGQRLTVSSINSISGSPFSSSKYINTQSSGGIVGKFVITDLA
;
A
#
# COMPACT_ATOMS: atom_id res chain seq x y z
N MET A 1 18.39 3.14 -36.28
CA MET A 1 17.54 4.16 -36.94
C MET A 1 16.17 3.64 -37.37
N LYS A 2 16.04 2.48 -38.05
CA LYS A 2 14.72 1.94 -38.47
C LYS A 2 13.72 1.64 -37.33
N ARG A 3 14.19 1.32 -36.11
CA ARG A 3 13.33 1.10 -34.92
C ARG A 3 12.83 2.40 -34.26
N ILE A 4 13.49 3.54 -34.49
CA ILE A 4 13.06 4.85 -33.98
C ILE A 4 12.01 5.47 -34.93
N LEU A 5 12.12 5.23 -36.23
CA LEU A 5 11.14 5.67 -37.22
C LEU A 5 9.79 4.96 -37.08
N LEU A 6 9.78 3.67 -36.70
CA LEU A 6 8.55 2.91 -36.44
C LEU A 6 7.84 3.39 -35.15
N LEU A 7 8.60 3.84 -34.15
CA LEU A 7 8.05 4.42 -32.92
C LEU A 7 7.47 5.83 -33.16
N MET A 8 8.09 6.62 -34.06
CA MET A 8 7.60 7.95 -34.45
C MET A 8 6.35 7.90 -35.34
N ILE A 9 6.24 6.91 -36.23
CA ILE A 9 5.03 6.72 -37.06
C ILE A 9 3.85 6.20 -36.21
N LEU A 10 4.11 5.43 -35.14
CA LEU A 10 3.07 5.00 -34.20
C LEU A 10 2.64 6.14 -33.25
N SER A 11 3.51 7.12 -32.97
CA SER A 11 3.16 8.34 -32.22
C SER A 11 2.41 9.40 -33.04
N CYS A 12 2.31 9.23 -34.37
CA CYS A 12 1.54 10.11 -35.25
C CYS A 12 0.06 9.70 -35.40
N PHE A 13 -0.41 8.68 -34.68
CA PHE A 13 -1.85 8.56 -34.39
C PHE A 13 -2.22 9.62 -33.35
N VAL A 14 -2.37 10.84 -33.86
CA VAL A 14 -3.02 11.94 -33.16
C VAL A 14 -4.34 11.41 -32.60
N ALA A 15 -4.60 11.68 -31.33
CA ALA A 15 -5.86 11.41 -30.67
C ALA A 15 -6.98 12.17 -31.41
N ALA A 16 -7.49 11.60 -32.50
CA ALA A 16 -8.80 11.95 -33.00
C ALA A 16 -9.76 11.48 -31.91
N SER A 17 -10.27 12.43 -31.13
CA SER A 17 -11.49 12.21 -30.35
C SER A 17 -12.57 11.84 -31.36
N PHE A 18 -12.80 10.55 -31.58
CA PHE A 18 -13.94 10.11 -32.38
C PHE A 18 -15.18 10.67 -31.71
N ALA A 19 -15.86 11.60 -32.39
CA ALA A 19 -17.22 11.95 -32.03
C ALA A 19 -18.02 10.64 -31.98
N GLN A 20 -18.81 10.43 -30.93
CA GLN A 20 -19.75 9.32 -30.95
C GLN A 20 -20.75 9.57 -32.09
N THR A 21 -21.16 8.49 -32.75
CA THR A 21 -22.24 8.55 -33.73
C THR A 21 -23.55 8.45 -32.95
N LEU A 22 -24.47 9.39 -33.17
CA LEU A 22 -25.81 9.32 -32.60
C LEU A 22 -26.49 8.01 -33.00
N VAL A 23 -27.09 7.34 -32.03
CA VAL A 23 -27.78 6.07 -32.25
C VAL A 23 -29.26 6.18 -31.92
N ASP A 24 -30.07 5.36 -32.58
CA ASP A 24 -31.47 5.22 -32.20
C ASP A 24 -31.57 4.75 -30.75
N GLY A 25 -32.44 5.40 -29.98
CA GLY A 25 -32.52 5.24 -28.53
C GLY A 25 -31.80 6.30 -27.69
N ASP A 26 -31.07 7.21 -28.32
CA ASP A 26 -30.53 8.41 -27.66
C ASP A 26 -31.66 9.39 -27.30
N TYR A 27 -31.44 10.18 -26.24
CA TYR A 27 -32.38 11.16 -25.70
C TYR A 27 -31.77 12.56 -25.70
N ARG A 28 -32.55 13.57 -26.05
CA ARG A 28 -32.16 14.97 -25.87
C ARG A 28 -33.28 15.78 -25.24
N THR A 29 -32.94 16.89 -24.61
CA THR A 29 -33.92 17.80 -24.02
C THR A 29 -34.73 18.53 -25.09
N ALA A 30 -36.06 18.46 -25.02
CA ALA A 30 -37.02 19.04 -25.95
C ALA A 30 -37.39 20.50 -25.62
N LYS A 31 -37.38 20.85 -24.33
CA LYS A 31 -37.79 22.17 -23.80
C LYS A 31 -36.67 22.88 -23.09
N THR A 32 -36.73 24.21 -23.05
CA THR A 32 -35.77 25.07 -22.35
C THR A 32 -35.71 24.80 -20.84
N SER A 33 -36.82 24.40 -20.21
CA SER A 33 -36.83 24.00 -18.80
C SER A 33 -37.92 22.96 -18.55
N GLY A 34 -37.65 22.02 -17.64
CA GLY A 34 -38.59 21.01 -17.17
C GLY A 34 -37.94 20.03 -16.20
N ASN A 35 -38.74 19.08 -15.73
CA ASN A 35 -38.29 18.03 -14.83
C ASN A 35 -37.79 16.81 -15.61
N TRP A 36 -36.95 15.99 -14.98
CA TRP A 36 -36.46 14.74 -15.55
C TRP A 36 -37.62 13.76 -15.83
N SER A 37 -38.63 13.73 -14.96
CA SER A 37 -39.79 12.86 -15.10
C SER A 37 -40.85 13.34 -16.11
N ASP A 38 -40.77 14.59 -16.58
CA ASP A 38 -41.80 15.17 -17.46
C ASP A 38 -41.81 14.46 -18.82
N ALA A 39 -43.01 14.03 -19.23
CA ALA A 39 -43.26 13.26 -20.46
C ALA A 39 -43.02 14.04 -21.77
N ASP A 40 -42.70 15.33 -21.69
CA ASP A 40 -42.43 16.17 -22.85
C ASP A 40 -41.13 16.98 -22.69
N MET A 41 -40.33 16.65 -21.68
CA MET A 41 -38.97 17.17 -21.51
C MET A 41 -38.00 16.54 -22.52
N TRP A 42 -38.35 15.40 -23.12
CA TRP A 42 -37.43 14.57 -23.88
C TRP A 42 -37.89 14.32 -25.32
N GLU A 43 -36.94 14.36 -26.24
CA GLU A 43 -37.04 13.75 -27.55
C GLU A 43 -36.15 12.51 -27.60
N ARG A 44 -36.66 11.44 -28.22
CA ARG A 44 -35.92 10.21 -28.47
C ARG A 44 -35.61 10.07 -29.95
N ARG A 45 -34.38 9.67 -30.27
CA ARG A 45 -33.96 9.38 -31.64
C ARG A 45 -34.52 8.03 -32.09
N THR A 46 -35.26 8.01 -33.19
CA THR A 46 -35.83 6.80 -33.80
C THR A 46 -35.73 6.91 -35.32
N ALA A 47 -35.15 5.91 -35.99
CA ALA A 47 -34.85 5.93 -37.41
C ALA A 47 -34.10 7.20 -37.87
N GLY A 48 -33.18 7.69 -37.02
CA GLY A 48 -32.40 8.90 -37.29
C GLY A 48 -33.12 10.24 -37.08
N VAL A 49 -34.40 10.23 -36.69
CA VAL A 49 -35.19 11.44 -36.44
C VAL A 49 -35.47 11.61 -34.95
N TRP A 50 -35.49 12.85 -34.47
CA TRP A 50 -35.88 13.19 -33.10
C TRP A 50 -37.38 13.40 -33.01
N ALA A 51 -38.04 12.74 -32.06
CA ALA A 51 -39.46 12.92 -31.78
C ALA A 51 -39.70 12.95 -30.27
N VAL A 52 -40.66 13.78 -29.82
CA VAL A 52 -41.06 13.85 -28.41
C VAL A 52 -41.48 12.46 -27.92
N THR A 53 -41.06 12.09 -26.71
CA THR A 53 -41.38 10.79 -26.11
C THR A 53 -41.91 10.95 -24.70
N SER A 54 -42.92 10.15 -24.34
CA SER A 54 -43.56 10.16 -23.02
C SER A 54 -42.80 9.37 -21.95
N VAL A 55 -41.65 8.78 -22.30
CA VAL A 55 -40.86 7.94 -21.41
C VAL A 55 -39.56 8.67 -21.08
N ALA A 56 -39.23 8.79 -19.79
CA ALA A 56 -37.97 9.40 -19.37
C ALA A 56 -36.76 8.48 -19.70
N PRO A 57 -35.54 9.02 -19.85
CA PRO A 57 -34.34 8.22 -20.06
C PRO A 57 -34.09 7.21 -18.93
N THR A 58 -33.49 6.08 -19.30
CA THR A 58 -33.07 5.01 -18.38
C THR A 58 -31.55 4.80 -18.43
N SER A 59 -31.03 3.90 -17.59
CA SER A 59 -29.61 3.52 -17.55
C SER A 59 -29.03 2.94 -18.84
N SER A 60 -29.86 2.67 -19.85
CA SER A 60 -29.46 2.20 -21.18
C SER A 60 -29.30 3.31 -22.22
N ASN A 61 -29.75 4.54 -21.91
CA ASN A 61 -29.90 5.62 -22.87
C ASN A 61 -28.82 6.70 -22.70
N ASN A 62 -28.30 7.21 -23.81
CA ASN A 62 -27.45 8.41 -23.80
C ASN A 62 -28.33 9.66 -23.71
N VAL A 63 -27.95 10.64 -22.90
CA VAL A 63 -28.75 11.83 -22.58
C VAL A 63 -27.99 13.11 -22.90
N TYR A 64 -28.53 13.90 -23.83
CA TYR A 64 -27.99 15.19 -24.26
C TYR A 64 -28.80 16.37 -23.70
N VAL A 65 -28.24 17.12 -22.75
CA VAL A 65 -28.80 18.40 -22.31
C VAL A 65 -28.35 19.51 -23.27
N GLN A 66 -29.31 20.08 -24.00
CA GLN A 66 -29.06 21.03 -25.09
C GLN A 66 -28.65 22.43 -24.59
N ASN A 67 -28.13 23.25 -25.50
CA ASN A 67 -27.75 24.64 -25.24
C ASN A 67 -28.95 25.44 -24.70
N GLY A 68 -28.78 26.10 -23.55
CA GLY A 68 -29.80 26.92 -22.90
C GLY A 68 -30.89 26.13 -22.18
N HIS A 69 -30.84 24.79 -22.20
CA HIS A 69 -31.84 23.94 -21.54
C HIS A 69 -31.44 23.65 -20.10
N THR A 70 -32.43 23.58 -19.21
CA THR A 70 -32.28 23.19 -17.80
C THR A 70 -33.17 22.01 -17.48
N VAL A 71 -32.60 20.91 -16.99
CA VAL A 71 -33.34 19.73 -16.51
C VAL A 71 -33.22 19.65 -15.00
N THR A 72 -34.35 19.64 -14.30
CA THR A 72 -34.38 19.40 -12.85
C THR A 72 -34.59 17.92 -12.57
N VAL A 73 -33.70 17.29 -11.80
CA VAL A 73 -33.91 15.94 -11.29
C VAL A 73 -34.91 16.03 -10.14
N ASP A 74 -36.17 15.74 -10.43
CA ASP A 74 -37.31 15.80 -9.50
C ASP A 74 -37.62 14.44 -8.85
N VAL A 75 -37.04 13.37 -9.37
CA VAL A 75 -37.13 12.01 -8.84
C VAL A 75 -35.91 11.67 -7.99
N ALA A 76 -36.07 10.77 -7.01
CA ALA A 76 -34.98 10.39 -6.10
C ALA A 76 -33.73 9.89 -6.84
N ASN A 77 -33.93 9.13 -7.93
CA ASN A 77 -32.86 8.61 -8.77
C ASN A 77 -33.21 8.76 -10.26
N ALA A 78 -32.50 9.66 -10.94
CA ALA A 78 -32.43 9.71 -12.39
C ALA A 78 -31.34 8.76 -12.90
N TYR A 79 -31.51 8.16 -14.08
CA TYR A 79 -30.56 7.22 -14.66
C TYR A 79 -30.29 7.53 -16.12
N CYS A 80 -29.03 7.50 -16.52
CA CYS A 80 -28.61 7.47 -17.92
C CYS A 80 -27.39 6.57 -18.10
N LYS A 81 -27.15 6.18 -19.35
CA LYS A 81 -25.90 5.55 -19.76
C LYS A 81 -24.81 6.60 -19.83
N ASP A 82 -24.76 7.36 -20.91
CA ASP A 82 -23.82 8.47 -21.08
C ASP A 82 -24.54 9.80 -20.85
N LEU A 83 -23.92 10.71 -20.09
CA LEU A 83 -24.41 12.08 -19.86
C LEU A 83 -23.61 13.07 -20.70
N GLN A 84 -24.27 13.72 -21.67
CA GLN A 84 -23.69 14.78 -22.49
C GLN A 84 -24.31 16.12 -22.12
N LEU A 85 -23.49 17.07 -21.69
CA LEU A 85 -23.93 18.40 -21.30
C LEU A 85 -23.40 19.44 -22.28
N ASN A 86 -24.30 20.24 -22.84
CA ASN A 86 -23.87 21.44 -23.53
C ASN A 86 -23.26 22.42 -22.53
N THR A 87 -22.23 23.16 -22.92
CA THR A 87 -21.58 24.15 -22.06
C THR A 87 -22.48 25.31 -21.62
N ALA A 88 -23.66 25.47 -22.22
CA ALA A 88 -24.69 26.41 -21.79
C ALA A 88 -25.99 25.71 -21.37
N GLY A 89 -25.98 24.39 -21.21
CA GLY A 89 -27.07 23.61 -20.61
C GLY A 89 -26.83 23.37 -19.11
N SER A 90 -27.87 22.96 -18.38
CA SER A 90 -27.79 22.69 -16.94
C SER A 90 -28.57 21.44 -16.54
N LEU A 91 -27.94 20.58 -15.73
CA LEU A 91 -28.57 19.50 -14.99
C LEU A 91 -28.63 19.89 -13.50
N VAL A 92 -29.83 20.23 -13.03
CA VAL A 92 -30.08 20.60 -11.64
C VAL A 92 -30.46 19.34 -10.87
N ILE A 93 -29.49 18.73 -10.21
CA ILE A 93 -29.66 17.52 -9.40
C ILE A 93 -30.38 17.86 -8.09
N GLY A 94 -30.20 19.07 -7.56
CA GLY A 94 -30.81 19.48 -6.30
C GLY A 94 -30.33 18.57 -5.16
N THR A 95 -31.26 17.97 -4.40
CA THR A 95 -30.97 17.01 -3.32
C THR A 95 -31.07 15.54 -3.75
N ASN A 96 -31.26 15.26 -5.04
CA ASN A 96 -31.50 13.92 -5.58
C ASN A 96 -30.21 13.29 -6.15
N VAL A 97 -30.31 12.14 -6.83
CA VAL A 97 -29.18 11.43 -7.43
C VAL A 97 -29.34 11.35 -8.95
N ALA A 98 -28.30 11.73 -9.69
CA ALA A 98 -28.18 11.42 -11.11
C ALA A 98 -27.16 10.28 -11.30
N ASN A 99 -27.63 9.11 -11.71
CA ASN A 99 -26.82 7.90 -11.89
C ASN A 99 -26.37 7.76 -13.35
N VAL A 100 -25.05 7.69 -13.55
CA VAL A 100 -24.41 7.58 -14.87
C VAL A 100 -23.66 6.26 -14.96
N SER A 101 -24.12 5.34 -15.81
CA SER A 101 -23.50 4.01 -15.97
C SER A 101 -22.37 3.98 -17.00
N GLY A 102 -22.24 5.03 -17.80
CA GLY A 102 -21.25 5.20 -18.86
C GLY A 102 -20.36 6.42 -18.59
N LYS A 103 -20.37 7.38 -19.52
CA LYS A 103 -19.48 8.53 -19.60
C LYS A 103 -20.12 9.84 -19.17
N ILE A 104 -19.27 10.80 -18.80
CA ILE A 104 -19.63 12.22 -18.77
C ILE A 104 -18.87 12.97 -19.85
N ARG A 105 -19.59 13.83 -20.58
CA ARG A 105 -19.01 14.66 -21.64
C ARG A 105 -19.58 16.06 -21.65
N ALA A 106 -18.75 16.99 -22.11
CA ALA A 106 -19.15 18.33 -22.44
C ALA A 106 -19.01 18.60 -23.94
N PHE A 107 -20.02 19.23 -24.54
CA PHE A 107 -19.99 19.61 -25.95
C PHE A 107 -20.31 21.09 -26.13
N THR A 108 -19.77 21.63 -27.21
CA THR A 108 -19.96 23.00 -27.68
C THR A 108 -20.77 22.99 -28.98
N ASN A 109 -21.37 24.12 -29.35
CA ASN A 109 -22.31 24.35 -30.47
C ASN A 109 -23.80 24.20 -30.13
N ALA A 110 -24.64 24.67 -31.06
CA ALA A 110 -26.10 24.55 -31.00
C ALA A 110 -26.56 23.09 -31.03
N ALA A 111 -27.86 22.89 -30.82
CA ALA A 111 -28.49 21.61 -30.57
C ALA A 111 -28.00 20.45 -31.46
N VAL A 112 -27.91 19.25 -30.88
CA VAL A 112 -27.54 17.98 -31.55
C VAL A 112 -28.61 17.65 -32.59
N THR A 113 -28.46 18.16 -33.80
CA THR A 113 -29.53 18.27 -34.82
C THR A 113 -29.33 17.36 -36.03
N GLY A 114 -28.17 16.73 -36.18
CA GLY A 114 -27.78 15.94 -37.35
C GLY A 114 -27.45 14.47 -37.06
N SER A 115 -26.56 13.88 -37.87
CA SER A 115 -26.02 12.52 -37.75
C SER A 115 -24.70 12.44 -36.95
N ALA A 116 -24.11 13.60 -36.61
CA ALA A 116 -22.91 13.70 -35.78
C ALA A 116 -23.26 14.34 -34.44
N ASP A 117 -22.58 13.89 -33.37
CA ASP A 117 -22.56 14.59 -32.10
C ASP A 117 -21.99 15.99 -32.30
N GLY A 118 -22.44 16.96 -31.50
CA GLY A 118 -21.84 18.30 -31.47
C GLY A 118 -20.31 18.24 -31.26
N ASN A 119 -19.60 19.34 -31.51
CA ASN A 119 -18.15 19.36 -31.31
C ASN A 119 -17.86 19.24 -29.81
N TYR A 120 -17.32 18.09 -29.39
CA TYR A 120 -16.87 17.88 -28.03
C TYR A 120 -15.84 18.93 -27.63
N SER A 121 -15.97 19.46 -26.41
CA SER A 121 -15.17 20.57 -25.92
C SER A 121 -13.73 20.14 -25.69
N THR A 122 -12.88 20.28 -26.71
CA THR A 122 -11.44 19.98 -26.60
C THR A 122 -10.66 21.05 -25.82
N SER A 123 -11.29 22.17 -25.44
CA SER A 123 -10.65 23.28 -24.71
C SER A 123 -11.02 23.31 -23.22
N THR A 124 -10.08 23.77 -22.39
CA THR A 124 -10.22 23.97 -20.95
C THR A 124 -11.09 25.16 -20.56
N ALA A 125 -11.41 26.07 -21.49
CA ALA A 125 -11.98 27.39 -21.21
C ALA A 125 -13.52 27.45 -21.28
N THR A 126 -14.19 26.34 -21.60
CA THR A 126 -15.59 26.35 -22.05
C THR A 126 -16.59 25.70 -21.07
N LEU A 127 -16.18 25.04 -19.98
CA LEU A 127 -17.16 24.54 -18.99
C LEU A 127 -17.57 25.65 -18.03
N VAL A 128 -18.87 25.73 -17.76
CA VAL A 128 -19.44 26.63 -16.75
C VAL A 128 -19.79 25.86 -15.49
N SER A 129 -19.54 26.43 -14.31
CA SER A 129 -19.85 25.78 -13.02
C SER A 129 -21.33 25.42 -12.86
N SER A 130 -22.23 26.00 -13.66
CA SER A 130 -23.68 25.76 -13.65
C SER A 130 -24.14 24.58 -14.50
N MET A 131 -23.24 23.86 -15.20
CA MET A 131 -23.63 22.70 -16.02
C MET A 131 -24.23 21.58 -15.19
N ILE A 132 -23.74 21.43 -13.96
CA ILE A 132 -24.31 20.55 -12.95
C ILE A 132 -24.58 21.45 -11.74
N VAL A 133 -25.70 21.22 -11.07
CA VAL A 133 -26.02 21.93 -9.82
C VAL A 133 -26.51 20.92 -8.79
N THR A 134 -25.75 20.74 -7.71
CA THR A 134 -26.13 19.93 -6.54
C THR A 134 -26.35 20.83 -5.33
N ASN A 135 -27.31 20.49 -4.47
CA ASN A 135 -27.59 21.13 -3.19
C ASN A 135 -27.70 20.09 -2.08
N GLY A 136 -27.22 20.41 -0.87
CA GLY A 136 -27.32 19.51 0.28
C GLY A 136 -26.71 18.14 -0.01
N VAL A 137 -27.55 17.11 -0.05
CA VAL A 137 -27.16 15.70 -0.24
C VAL A 137 -27.16 15.23 -1.70
N GLY A 138 -27.52 16.09 -2.66
CA GLY A 138 -27.61 15.66 -4.05
C GLY A 138 -26.26 15.39 -4.68
N VAL A 139 -26.20 14.41 -5.59
CA VAL A 139 -24.93 13.88 -6.10
C VAL A 139 -25.02 13.41 -7.55
N LEU A 140 -23.96 13.70 -8.32
CA LEU A 140 -23.69 13.01 -9.58
C LEU A 140 -22.96 11.70 -9.28
N LYS A 141 -23.60 10.56 -9.56
CA LYS A 141 -23.11 9.24 -9.16
C LYS A 141 -22.75 8.39 -10.36
N PHE A 142 -21.52 7.90 -10.43
CA PHE A 142 -21.07 6.96 -11.46
C PHE A 142 -21.21 5.51 -10.96
N VAL A 143 -21.94 4.65 -11.69
CA VAL A 143 -22.31 3.28 -11.27
C VAL A 143 -22.01 2.20 -12.33
N GLY A 144 -21.88 0.92 -11.97
CA GLY A 144 -21.69 -0.19 -12.93
C GLY A 144 -20.23 -0.57 -13.18
N GLY A 145 -19.97 -1.32 -14.26
CA GLY A 145 -18.69 -2.03 -14.52
C GLY A 145 -17.53 -1.21 -15.14
N THR A 146 -16.44 -1.87 -15.52
CA THR A 146 -15.21 -1.20 -16.01
C THR A 146 -15.43 -0.36 -17.27
N ARG A 147 -14.93 0.89 -17.27
CA ARG A 147 -15.06 1.84 -18.39
C ARG A 147 -14.15 3.06 -18.26
N THR A 148 -13.98 3.80 -19.36
CA THR A 148 -13.50 5.18 -19.31
C THR A 148 -14.69 6.09 -19.00
N ILE A 149 -14.66 6.79 -17.87
CA ILE A 149 -15.70 7.74 -17.43
C ILE A 149 -15.56 9.07 -18.18
N ALA A 150 -14.33 9.53 -18.36
CA ALA A 150 -14.01 10.71 -19.16
C ALA A 150 -12.67 10.51 -19.87
N ALA A 151 -12.68 10.58 -21.21
CA ALA A 151 -11.47 10.57 -22.02
C ALA A 151 -10.89 11.98 -22.18
N SER A 152 -9.68 12.05 -22.72
CA SER A 152 -9.04 13.33 -23.05
C SER A 152 -9.92 14.15 -23.99
N GLY A 153 -10.15 15.42 -23.67
CA GLY A 153 -11.00 16.33 -24.45
C GLY A 153 -12.51 16.09 -24.33
N GLU A 154 -12.97 15.09 -23.56
CA GLU A 154 -14.41 14.87 -23.30
C GLU A 154 -14.91 15.70 -22.10
N TRP A 155 -14.03 15.96 -21.13
CA TRP A 155 -14.31 16.73 -19.91
C TRP A 155 -13.06 17.52 -19.50
N ASN A 156 -13.19 18.49 -18.60
CA ASN A 156 -12.04 19.26 -18.10
C ASN A 156 -12.11 19.59 -16.60
N SER A 157 -11.07 20.28 -16.10
CA SER A 157 -10.89 20.65 -14.70
C SER A 157 -11.38 22.06 -14.36
N ALA A 158 -12.44 22.55 -15.01
CA ALA A 158 -13.11 23.77 -14.57
C ALA A 158 -13.68 23.56 -13.16
N THR A 159 -13.57 24.57 -12.30
CA THR A 159 -14.02 24.48 -10.91
C THR A 159 -15.53 24.32 -10.87
N THR A 160 -16.01 23.21 -10.30
CA THR A 160 -17.43 23.03 -10.00
C THR A 160 -17.63 22.86 -8.50
N SER A 161 -18.75 23.35 -7.97
CA SER A 161 -19.12 23.20 -6.56
C SER A 161 -19.93 21.93 -6.29
N ASN A 162 -19.93 20.97 -7.23
CA ASN A 162 -20.91 19.90 -7.28
C ASN A 162 -20.39 18.61 -6.66
N ALA A 163 -21.24 17.92 -5.89
CA ALA A 163 -20.88 16.64 -5.30
C ALA A 163 -20.79 15.53 -6.35
N VAL A 164 -19.77 14.69 -6.24
CA VAL A 164 -19.61 13.50 -7.08
C VAL A 164 -19.32 12.25 -6.23
N GLU A 165 -19.91 11.13 -6.63
CA GLU A 165 -19.65 9.81 -6.07
C GLU A 165 -19.28 8.81 -7.17
N PHE A 166 -18.20 8.07 -6.98
CA PHE A 166 -17.80 6.93 -7.80
C PHE A 166 -18.15 5.63 -7.05
N ALA A 167 -19.19 4.95 -7.50
CA ALA A 167 -19.75 3.73 -6.90
C ALA A 167 -19.79 2.59 -7.93
N LEU A 168 -18.62 2.21 -8.43
CA LEU A 168 -18.51 1.18 -9.47
C LEU A 168 -18.72 -0.22 -8.88
N ASP A 169 -18.99 -1.21 -9.74
CA ASP A 169 -19.04 -2.61 -9.30
C ASP A 169 -17.71 -3.00 -8.63
N VAL A 170 -17.75 -3.99 -7.73
CA VAL A 170 -16.53 -4.48 -7.05
C VAL A 170 -15.51 -4.92 -8.10
N ASN A 171 -14.26 -4.49 -7.95
CA ASN A 171 -13.15 -4.67 -8.90
C ASN A 171 -13.29 -3.96 -10.27
N ALA A 172 -14.38 -3.25 -10.53
CA ALA A 172 -14.50 -2.46 -11.75
C ALA A 172 -13.54 -1.27 -11.74
N ILE A 173 -13.06 -0.88 -12.92
CA ILE A 173 -12.12 0.22 -13.11
C ILE A 173 -12.79 1.36 -13.88
N GLY A 174 -12.85 2.55 -13.27
CA GLY A 174 -13.26 3.80 -13.90
C GLY A 174 -12.03 4.63 -14.24
N THR A 175 -11.78 4.83 -15.53
CA THR A 175 -10.66 5.66 -15.99
C THR A 175 -11.10 7.09 -16.25
N ILE A 176 -10.39 8.04 -15.67
CA ILE A 176 -10.57 9.48 -15.88
C ILE A 176 -9.23 10.04 -16.36
N VAL A 177 -9.16 10.34 -17.65
CA VAL A 177 -7.95 10.89 -18.30
C VAL A 177 -7.80 12.41 -18.07
N PRO A 178 -8.86 13.23 -18.17
CA PRO A 178 -8.71 14.65 -17.87
C PRO A 178 -8.61 14.87 -16.36
N GLY A 179 -8.05 16.02 -15.94
CA GLY A 179 -8.27 16.47 -14.57
C GLY A 179 -9.75 16.78 -14.32
N VAL A 180 -10.23 16.57 -13.10
CA VAL A 180 -11.61 16.86 -12.67
C VAL A 180 -11.62 17.75 -11.44
N LYS A 181 -12.63 18.63 -11.34
CA LYS A 181 -12.92 19.40 -10.13
C LYS A 181 -14.38 19.27 -9.73
N PHE A 182 -14.61 18.72 -8.55
CA PHE A 182 -15.91 18.53 -7.91
C PHE A 182 -15.80 18.90 -6.43
N ARG A 183 -16.90 18.95 -5.69
CA ARG A 183 -16.90 19.28 -4.26
C ARG A 183 -18.19 18.78 -3.58
N PRO A 184 -18.14 17.79 -2.67
CA PRO A 184 -17.01 16.88 -2.35
C PRO A 184 -16.81 15.79 -3.43
N ILE A 185 -15.73 15.01 -3.28
CA ILE A 185 -15.45 13.79 -4.06
C ILE A 185 -15.48 12.57 -3.15
N VAL A 186 -16.26 11.55 -3.52
CA VAL A 186 -16.30 10.27 -2.83
C VAL A 186 -16.03 9.13 -3.82
N ILE A 187 -15.15 8.21 -3.45
CA ILE A 187 -15.00 6.91 -4.11
C ILE A 187 -15.52 5.87 -3.13
N SER A 188 -16.73 5.37 -3.38
CA SER A 188 -17.41 4.44 -2.48
C SER A 188 -17.16 2.97 -2.80
N SER A 189 -16.86 2.64 -4.06
CA SER A 189 -16.51 1.27 -4.47
C SER A 189 -15.76 1.23 -5.82
N GLY A 190 -15.14 0.10 -6.10
CA GLY A 190 -14.34 -0.12 -7.30
C GLY A 190 -13.03 0.67 -7.30
N THR A 191 -12.44 0.84 -8.48
CA THR A 191 -11.16 1.53 -8.66
C THR A 191 -11.30 2.73 -9.58
N ILE A 192 -10.86 3.91 -9.14
CA ILE A 192 -10.69 5.07 -10.01
C ILE A 192 -9.22 5.21 -10.39
N VAL A 193 -8.95 5.30 -11.69
CA VAL A 193 -7.60 5.46 -12.26
C VAL A 193 -7.51 6.79 -12.99
N THR A 194 -6.44 7.54 -12.72
CA THR A 194 -6.22 8.84 -13.36
C THR A 194 -4.75 9.25 -13.51
N ASP A 195 -4.43 9.92 -14.61
CA ASP A 195 -3.22 10.74 -14.82
C ASP A 195 -3.51 12.26 -14.68
N GLY A 196 -4.79 12.61 -14.61
CA GLY A 196 -5.30 13.95 -14.38
C GLY A 196 -5.22 14.40 -12.92
N LEU A 197 -5.34 15.70 -12.72
CA LEU A 197 -5.53 16.31 -11.40
C LEU A 197 -6.91 15.96 -10.85
N PHE A 198 -7.01 15.53 -9.59
CA PHE A 198 -8.29 15.49 -8.88
C PHE A 198 -8.38 16.64 -7.87
N SER A 199 -9.42 17.45 -7.98
CA SER A 199 -9.67 18.56 -7.06
C SER A 199 -11.02 18.43 -6.39
N ALA A 200 -11.04 18.44 -5.06
CA ALA A 200 -12.27 18.57 -4.29
C ALA A 200 -12.64 20.05 -4.01
N GLY A 201 -12.01 21.02 -4.69
CA GLY A 201 -12.09 22.42 -4.30
C GLY A 201 -11.62 22.62 -2.85
N SER A 202 -12.42 23.30 -2.03
CA SER A 202 -12.23 23.36 -0.57
C SER A 202 -13.09 22.34 0.20
N GLY A 203 -13.64 21.34 -0.46
CA GLY A 203 -14.39 20.26 0.19
C GLY A 203 -13.54 19.00 0.40
N ASP A 204 -14.21 17.92 0.79
CA ASP A 204 -13.55 16.67 1.17
C ASP A 204 -13.31 15.74 -0.02
N PHE A 205 -12.26 14.93 0.11
CA PHE A 205 -11.96 13.80 -0.75
C PHE A 205 -11.93 12.52 0.10
N THR A 206 -12.81 11.57 -0.20
CA THR A 206 -12.94 10.34 0.60
C THR A 206 -12.80 9.09 -0.26
N ILE A 207 -11.92 8.18 0.14
CA ILE A 207 -11.84 6.80 -0.37
C ILE A 207 -12.41 5.88 0.70
N LYS A 208 -13.53 5.22 0.39
CA LYS A 208 -14.20 4.32 1.33
C LYS A 208 -13.57 2.93 1.37
N SER A 209 -13.88 2.19 2.43
CA SER A 209 -13.49 0.79 2.60
C SER A 209 -13.76 -0.04 1.33
N GLY A 210 -12.76 -0.78 0.85
CA GLY A 210 -12.85 -1.62 -0.35
C GLY A 210 -12.72 -0.88 -1.68
N ALA A 211 -12.66 0.45 -1.67
CA ALA A 211 -12.42 1.26 -2.86
C ALA A 211 -10.92 1.56 -3.06
N VAL A 212 -10.55 1.84 -4.31
CA VAL A 212 -9.17 2.15 -4.71
C VAL A 212 -9.13 3.46 -5.50
N PHE A 213 -8.20 4.34 -5.12
CA PHE A 213 -7.78 5.47 -5.96
C PHE A 213 -6.37 5.20 -6.48
N ARG A 214 -6.17 5.27 -7.79
CA ARG A 214 -4.88 5.03 -8.43
C ARG A 214 -4.49 6.23 -9.28
N SER A 215 -3.29 6.75 -9.07
CA SER A 215 -2.73 7.80 -9.91
C SER A 215 -1.30 7.53 -10.38
N THR A 216 -1.06 7.83 -11.66
CA THR A 216 0.27 7.82 -12.28
C THR A 216 0.93 9.19 -12.31
N ARG A 217 0.22 10.21 -11.82
CA ARG A 217 0.62 11.62 -11.95
C ARG A 217 1.81 11.94 -11.04
N SER A 218 2.82 12.60 -11.62
CA SER A 218 3.87 13.30 -10.88
C SER A 218 3.44 14.76 -10.65
N GLY A 219 3.73 15.31 -9.48
CA GLY A 219 3.19 16.60 -9.03
C GLY A 219 1.79 16.47 -8.44
N SER A 220 0.96 17.49 -8.63
CA SER A 220 -0.34 17.66 -7.96
C SER A 220 -1.35 16.55 -8.28
N VAL A 221 -1.43 15.51 -7.46
CA VAL A 221 -2.38 14.40 -7.60
C VAL A 221 -3.75 14.82 -7.06
N ILE A 222 -3.79 15.23 -5.79
CA ILE A 222 -4.98 15.76 -5.12
C ILE A 222 -4.68 17.20 -4.72
N TRP A 223 -5.32 18.15 -5.38
CA TRP A 223 -4.97 19.57 -5.28
C TRP A 223 -6.10 20.47 -5.77
N ASN A 224 -6.12 21.73 -5.37
CA ASN A 224 -7.12 22.70 -5.86
C ASN A 224 -6.49 23.89 -6.60
N SER A 225 -5.67 24.68 -5.93
CA SER A 225 -4.92 25.78 -6.54
C SER A 225 -3.65 26.08 -5.74
N SER A 226 -2.81 27.01 -6.23
CA SER A 226 -1.63 27.46 -5.50
C SER A 226 -1.98 28.18 -4.19
N THR A 227 -3.24 28.61 -4.02
CA THR A 227 -3.71 29.39 -2.87
C THR A 227 -4.82 28.69 -2.09
N THR A 228 -5.27 27.50 -2.51
CA THR A 228 -6.41 26.80 -1.91
C THR A 228 -6.18 25.30 -1.93
N LYS A 229 -6.47 24.65 -0.80
CA LYS A 229 -6.33 23.21 -0.56
C LYS A 229 -7.69 22.53 -0.43
N ILE A 230 -7.72 21.20 -0.52
CA ILE A 230 -8.93 20.45 -0.12
C ILE A 230 -9.10 20.53 1.40
N ALA A 231 -10.33 20.33 1.89
CA ALA A 231 -10.58 20.34 3.33
C ALA A 231 -9.97 19.09 3.97
N THR A 232 -10.63 17.94 3.84
CA THR A 232 -10.18 16.68 4.42
C THR A 232 -9.89 15.65 3.33
N LEU A 233 -8.70 15.05 3.37
CA LEU A 233 -8.44 13.78 2.71
C LEU A 233 -8.71 12.65 3.70
N THR A 234 -9.67 11.78 3.38
CA THR A 234 -9.98 10.59 4.18
C THR A 234 -9.74 9.32 3.38
N ILE A 235 -8.95 8.41 3.96
CA ILE A 235 -8.70 7.07 3.43
C ILE A 235 -9.15 6.10 4.53
N GLU A 236 -10.30 5.48 4.34
CA GLU A 236 -10.91 4.59 5.34
C GLU A 236 -10.11 3.29 5.52
N SER A 237 -10.38 2.58 6.61
CA SER A 237 -9.86 1.22 6.79
C SER A 237 -10.32 0.32 5.66
N GLY A 238 -9.41 -0.48 5.09
CA GLY A 238 -9.68 -1.30 3.91
C GLY A 238 -9.69 -0.55 2.57
N ALA A 239 -9.53 0.77 2.56
CA ALA A 239 -9.35 1.55 1.34
C ALA A 239 -7.89 1.56 0.88
N THR A 240 -7.64 1.74 -0.42
CA THR A 240 -6.28 1.83 -0.98
C THR A 240 -6.07 3.08 -1.82
N MET A 241 -4.94 3.76 -1.62
CA MET A 241 -4.40 4.78 -2.54
C MET A 241 -3.12 4.25 -3.18
N GLU A 242 -3.07 4.15 -4.50
CA GLU A 242 -1.92 3.69 -5.27
C GLU A 242 -1.30 4.82 -6.10
N LEU A 243 0.01 5.02 -5.97
CA LEU A 243 0.75 6.08 -6.64
C LEU A 243 1.96 5.51 -7.39
N SER A 244 2.06 5.77 -8.69
CA SER A 244 3.23 5.40 -9.51
C SER A 244 4.01 6.58 -10.08
N GLY A 245 3.50 7.80 -9.94
CA GLY A 245 4.20 9.02 -10.35
C GLY A 245 5.48 9.25 -9.54
N GLY A 246 6.52 9.80 -10.18
CA GLY A 246 7.86 9.92 -9.55
C GLY A 246 7.94 10.88 -8.37
N SER A 247 7.09 11.91 -8.30
CA SER A 247 7.04 12.85 -7.17
C SER A 247 5.62 13.36 -6.95
N PRO A 248 4.72 12.53 -6.39
CA PRO A 248 3.34 12.92 -6.18
C PRO A 248 3.24 13.96 -5.06
N THR A 249 2.34 14.93 -5.23
CA THR A 249 2.00 15.92 -4.21
C THR A 249 0.51 15.93 -3.91
N ILE A 250 0.18 16.17 -2.63
CA ILE A 250 -1.19 16.26 -2.12
C ILE A 250 -1.27 17.48 -1.20
N ASP A 251 -2.30 18.30 -1.38
CA ASP A 251 -2.57 19.47 -0.54
C ASP A 251 -3.97 19.38 0.10
N ALA A 252 -4.00 19.08 1.40
CA ALA A 252 -5.22 19.01 2.21
C ALA A 252 -5.03 19.79 3.52
N THR A 253 -6.12 20.27 4.12
CA THR A 253 -6.09 20.90 5.46
C THR A 253 -5.95 19.83 6.55
N THR A 254 -6.60 18.69 6.36
CA THR A 254 -6.55 17.55 7.27
C THR A 254 -6.37 16.27 6.46
N ILE A 255 -5.55 15.36 6.96
CA ILE A 255 -5.30 14.05 6.37
C ILE A 255 -5.64 13.00 7.42
N ILE A 256 -6.58 12.13 7.11
CA ILE A 256 -6.98 10.98 7.91
C ILE A 256 -6.69 9.73 7.08
N ASN A 257 -5.70 8.95 7.49
CA ASN A 257 -5.30 7.75 6.79
C ASN A 257 -5.37 6.52 7.71
N ASN A 258 -6.41 5.72 7.50
CA ASN A 258 -6.63 4.42 8.16
C ASN A 258 -6.49 3.24 7.19
N GLY A 259 -6.13 3.51 5.92
CA GLY A 259 -6.03 2.51 4.85
C GLY A 259 -4.60 2.25 4.41
N THR A 260 -4.45 1.74 3.19
CA THR A 260 -3.16 1.41 2.59
C THR A 260 -2.73 2.46 1.58
N ILE A 261 -1.50 2.98 1.71
CA ILE A 261 -0.83 3.75 0.66
C ILE A 261 0.20 2.87 -0.03
N THR A 262 0.07 2.70 -1.34
CA THR A 262 0.99 1.91 -2.16
C THR A 262 1.79 2.82 -3.09
N TYR A 263 3.12 2.73 -3.03
CA TYR A 263 4.04 3.33 -3.99
C TYR A 263 4.63 2.26 -4.89
N ASN A 264 4.21 2.25 -6.16
CA ASN A 264 4.44 1.14 -7.09
C ASN A 264 5.20 1.55 -8.37
N SER A 265 5.97 2.65 -8.34
CA SER A 265 6.80 3.01 -9.50
C SER A 265 7.96 2.02 -9.70
N SER A 266 8.24 1.62 -10.95
CA SER A 266 9.44 0.83 -11.27
C SER A 266 10.73 1.67 -11.25
N SER A 267 10.61 3.00 -11.36
CA SER A 267 11.73 3.94 -11.19
C SER A 267 11.80 4.46 -9.75
N SER A 268 12.84 5.28 -9.48
CA SER A 268 12.89 6.02 -8.22
C SER A 268 11.64 6.87 -8.04
N GLN A 269 11.12 6.89 -6.82
CA GLN A 269 9.87 7.54 -6.47
C GLN A 269 9.99 8.21 -5.11
N ASN A 270 9.69 9.50 -5.07
CA ASN A 270 9.50 10.23 -3.84
C ASN A 270 8.16 9.84 -3.21
N LEU A 271 8.13 9.74 -1.89
CA LEU A 271 6.86 9.67 -1.16
C LEU A 271 6.08 10.99 -1.30
N ILE A 272 4.79 10.96 -0.99
CA ILE A 272 3.91 12.13 -1.04
C ILE A 272 4.53 13.28 -0.26
N THR A 273 4.59 14.44 -0.89
CA THR A 273 4.93 15.72 -0.26
C THR A 273 3.81 16.72 -0.48
N ARG A 274 3.89 17.87 0.22
CA ARG A 274 3.04 19.03 -0.11
C ARG A 274 3.50 19.68 -1.41
N SER A 275 2.60 20.38 -2.11
CA SER A 275 3.00 21.17 -3.27
C SER A 275 3.95 22.31 -2.86
N SER A 276 5.01 22.54 -3.64
CA SER A 276 5.96 23.66 -3.41
C SER A 276 5.33 25.04 -3.61
N THR A 277 4.21 25.10 -4.33
CA THR A 277 3.47 26.34 -4.60
C THR A 277 2.51 26.73 -3.48
N ASN A 278 2.29 25.87 -2.48
CA ASN A 278 1.37 26.10 -1.38
C ASN A 278 2.19 26.40 -0.11
N THR A 279 2.40 27.69 0.15
CA THR A 279 3.35 28.16 1.15
C THR A 279 2.81 28.18 2.58
N ASP A 280 1.50 27.95 2.81
CA ASP A 280 0.91 27.98 4.16
C ASP A 280 -0.15 26.90 4.45
N ALA A 281 0.09 26.14 5.53
CA ALA A 281 -0.88 25.33 6.26
C ALA A 281 -1.54 24.12 5.53
N SER A 282 -0.93 23.54 4.51
CA SER A 282 -1.26 22.15 4.11
C SER A 282 -0.74 21.17 5.16
N ALA A 283 -1.57 20.21 5.55
CA ALA A 283 -1.16 19.10 6.39
C ALA A 283 -0.05 18.30 5.70
N VAL A 284 0.91 17.85 6.49
CA VAL A 284 1.96 16.97 6.03
C VAL A 284 1.43 15.54 6.06
N PHE A 285 1.76 14.74 5.04
CA PHE A 285 1.42 13.33 5.02
C PHE A 285 2.39 12.53 5.90
N GLU A 286 2.27 12.69 7.22
CA GLU A 286 3.18 12.08 8.21
C GLU A 286 2.69 10.70 8.64
N ASN A 287 1.38 10.48 8.67
CA ASN A 287 0.78 9.29 9.25
C ASN A 287 0.34 8.30 8.18
N TYR A 288 0.96 7.13 8.20
CA TYR A 288 0.58 5.96 7.42
C TYR A 288 -0.01 4.92 8.34
N TYR A 289 -1.18 4.37 8.00
CA TYR A 289 -1.65 3.16 8.65
C TYR A 289 -0.90 1.95 8.09
N ASP A 290 -1.14 1.62 6.82
CA ASP A 290 -0.33 0.70 6.03
C ASP A 290 0.44 1.44 4.93
N LEU A 291 1.74 1.16 4.85
CA LEU A 291 2.65 1.70 3.85
C LEU A 291 3.23 0.55 3.04
N LYS A 292 2.91 0.52 1.74
CA LYS A 292 3.38 -0.52 0.83
C LYS A 292 4.28 0.04 -0.25
N PHE A 293 5.42 -0.61 -0.43
CA PHE A 293 6.35 -0.38 -1.52
C PHE A 293 6.46 -1.61 -2.40
N SER A 294 6.15 -1.47 -3.68
CA SER A 294 6.22 -2.55 -4.67
C SER A 294 6.99 -2.11 -5.90
N ASN A 295 7.42 -3.06 -6.74
CA ASN A 295 8.26 -2.85 -7.94
C ASN A 295 9.70 -2.38 -7.65
N ALA A 296 10.54 -2.34 -8.69
CA ALA A 296 12.00 -2.26 -8.57
C ALA A 296 12.60 -0.88 -8.24
N GLY A 297 11.80 0.08 -7.79
CA GLY A 297 12.24 1.46 -7.58
C GLY A 297 12.80 1.75 -6.18
N THR A 298 13.68 2.75 -6.08
CA THR A 298 14.03 3.34 -4.77
C THR A 298 12.89 4.23 -4.28
N ARG A 299 12.56 4.13 -2.99
CA ARG A 299 11.56 4.94 -2.31
C ARG A 299 12.27 5.97 -1.48
N GLN A 300 12.15 7.22 -1.89
CA GLN A 300 12.83 8.33 -1.25
C GLN A 300 11.90 8.98 -0.22
N LEU A 301 12.32 8.96 1.05
CA LEU A 301 11.57 9.58 2.14
C LEU A 301 11.44 11.09 1.94
N PRO A 302 10.34 11.71 2.36
CA PRO A 302 10.20 13.15 2.27
C PRO A 302 11.17 13.86 3.24
N ALA A 303 11.29 15.19 3.14
CA ALA A 303 12.14 16.02 4.02
C ALA A 303 11.60 16.18 5.46
N PHE A 304 10.78 15.23 5.92
CA PHE A 304 10.20 15.16 7.26
C PHE A 304 10.05 13.69 7.67
N ASN A 305 9.85 13.43 8.96
CA ASN A 305 9.66 12.07 9.46
C ASN A 305 8.24 11.58 9.16
N ILE A 306 8.10 10.30 8.92
CA ILE A 306 6.80 9.65 8.76
C ILE A 306 6.63 8.57 9.82
N LYS A 307 5.39 8.24 10.15
CA LYS A 307 5.01 7.19 11.10
C LYS A 307 4.20 6.12 10.38
N VAL A 308 4.48 4.86 10.67
CA VAL A 308 3.69 3.71 10.20
C VAL A 308 3.03 3.05 11.40
N ALA A 309 1.69 3.07 11.45
CA ALA A 309 0.93 2.62 12.59
C ALA A 309 0.71 1.09 12.63
N HIS A 310 0.64 0.45 11.46
CA HIS A 310 0.30 -0.98 11.36
C HIS A 310 1.35 -1.78 10.57
N GLY A 311 1.44 -1.62 9.25
CA GLY A 311 2.32 -2.43 8.41
C GLY A 311 3.21 -1.62 7.46
N LEU A 312 4.51 -1.93 7.44
CA LEU A 312 5.43 -1.52 6.37
C LEU A 312 5.73 -2.71 5.47
N TYR A 313 5.29 -2.67 4.22
CA TYR A 313 5.44 -3.76 3.25
C TYR A 313 6.46 -3.38 2.19
N THR A 314 7.46 -4.22 1.95
CA THR A 314 8.40 -4.06 0.84
C THR A 314 8.39 -5.30 -0.04
N GLU A 315 8.27 -5.13 -1.36
CA GLU A 315 8.20 -6.23 -2.33
C GLU A 315 9.23 -6.09 -3.46
N GLY A 316 9.56 -7.21 -4.10
CA GLY A 316 10.44 -7.25 -5.28
C GLY A 316 11.87 -6.81 -4.98
N THR A 317 12.36 -5.78 -5.67
CA THR A 317 13.69 -5.22 -5.42
C THR A 317 13.62 -3.79 -4.88
N THR A 318 12.50 -3.41 -4.26
CA THR A 318 12.30 -2.06 -3.70
C THR A 318 13.39 -1.74 -2.67
N ALA A 319 14.05 -0.59 -2.85
CA ALA A 319 14.97 0.00 -1.89
C ALA A 319 14.32 1.20 -1.17
N ILE A 320 14.79 1.54 0.04
CA ILE A 320 14.37 2.75 0.76
C ILE A 320 15.59 3.62 1.01
N SER A 321 15.49 4.90 0.64
CA SER A 321 16.53 5.89 0.84
C SER A 321 15.98 7.12 1.55
N ASN A 322 16.84 7.78 2.32
CA ASN A 322 16.51 9.01 3.01
C ASN A 322 16.94 10.21 2.17
N THR A 323 16.11 11.26 2.11
CA THR A 323 16.52 12.52 1.45
C THR A 323 17.62 13.23 2.24
N THR A 324 17.60 13.07 3.57
CA THR A 324 18.64 13.57 4.48
C THR A 324 18.90 12.52 5.55
N ASN A 325 20.09 12.51 6.17
CA ASN A 325 20.41 11.52 7.21
C ASN A 325 19.50 11.61 8.46
N SER A 326 18.66 12.64 8.57
CA SER A 326 17.74 12.87 9.68
C SER A 326 16.29 12.39 9.45
N THR A 327 15.89 12.12 8.20
CA THR A 327 14.50 11.70 7.89
C THR A 327 14.33 10.21 8.07
N LYS A 328 13.31 9.79 8.82
CA LYS A 328 13.07 8.38 9.19
C LYS A 328 11.60 7.99 9.09
N ILE A 329 11.38 6.69 8.90
CA ILE A 329 10.12 5.98 9.14
C ILE A 329 10.12 5.53 10.60
N THR A 330 9.22 6.05 11.42
CA THR A 330 9.00 5.58 12.79
C THR A 330 7.90 4.53 12.79
N MET A 331 8.26 3.29 13.09
CA MET A 331 7.29 2.20 13.24
C MET A 331 6.59 2.33 14.59
N ALA A 332 5.27 2.22 14.65
CA ALA A 332 4.54 2.26 15.92
C ALA A 332 4.75 0.99 16.75
N ASN A 333 4.48 1.06 18.05
CA ASN A 333 4.48 -0.11 18.92
C ASN A 333 3.51 -1.19 18.40
N ASN A 334 3.94 -2.45 18.40
CA ASN A 334 3.27 -3.63 17.85
C ASN A 334 3.01 -3.61 16.33
N SER A 335 3.58 -2.65 15.59
CA SER A 335 3.55 -2.67 14.12
C SER A 335 4.46 -3.76 13.55
N THR A 336 4.31 -4.07 12.26
CA THR A 336 5.08 -5.11 11.59
C THR A 336 5.76 -4.60 10.33
N ILE A 337 7.02 -4.98 10.12
CA ILE A 337 7.73 -4.80 8.86
C ILE A 337 7.71 -6.12 8.09
N TYR A 338 7.06 -6.13 6.92
CA TYR A 338 7.01 -7.25 5.99
C TYR A 338 8.05 -7.06 4.87
N ARG A 339 9.19 -7.73 5.02
CA ARG A 339 10.31 -7.69 4.07
C ARG A 339 10.20 -8.83 3.08
N SER A 340 9.54 -8.56 1.97
CA SER A 340 9.51 -9.41 0.78
C SER A 340 10.29 -8.80 -0.39
N SER A 341 11.18 -7.83 -0.10
CA SER A 341 12.08 -7.23 -1.07
C SER A 341 13.55 -7.52 -0.77
N THR A 342 14.37 -7.58 -1.82
CA THR A 342 15.84 -7.71 -1.72
C THR A 342 16.57 -6.37 -1.81
N GLY A 343 15.86 -5.27 -2.03
CA GLY A 343 16.46 -3.93 -2.14
C GLY A 343 16.96 -3.42 -0.79
N ASN A 344 18.00 -2.58 -0.86
CA ASN A 344 18.65 -2.01 0.32
C ASN A 344 17.72 -1.03 1.05
N ILE A 345 17.75 -1.07 2.38
CA ILE A 345 17.15 -0.04 3.22
C ILE A 345 18.32 0.72 3.86
N SER A 346 18.34 2.05 3.72
CA SER A 346 19.32 2.88 4.41
C SER A 346 19.32 2.58 5.92
N SER A 347 20.50 2.48 6.52
CA SER A 347 20.67 2.11 7.93
C SER A 347 19.97 3.08 8.91
N THR A 348 19.67 4.30 8.46
CA THR A 348 18.97 5.34 9.23
C THR A 348 17.53 5.56 8.78
N ALA A 349 17.00 4.76 7.85
CA ALA A 349 15.66 4.95 7.29
C ALA A 349 14.53 4.53 8.23
N ILE A 350 14.79 3.63 9.18
CA ILE A 350 13.74 3.04 10.02
C ILE A 350 14.12 3.18 11.48
N GLU A 351 13.18 3.66 12.28
CA GLU A 351 13.22 3.74 13.73
C GLU A 351 12.14 2.83 14.34
N PHE A 352 12.49 2.16 15.42
CA PHE A 352 11.65 1.15 16.05
C PHE A 352 10.95 1.79 17.24
N GLY A 353 9.74 2.31 17.03
CA GLY A 353 9.00 3.01 18.09
C GLY A 353 9.53 4.41 18.40
N SER A 354 8.96 5.00 19.45
CA SER A 354 9.38 6.27 20.05
C SER A 354 9.81 6.10 21.51
N SER A 355 9.62 4.92 22.10
CA SER A 355 10.05 4.57 23.45
C SER A 355 10.91 3.30 23.48
N SER A 356 11.68 3.10 24.54
CA SER A 356 12.48 1.88 24.73
C SER A 356 11.66 0.62 25.01
N SER A 357 10.39 0.79 25.41
CA SER A 357 9.45 -0.32 25.59
C SER A 357 8.70 -0.70 24.32
N ASP A 358 8.85 0.07 23.25
CA ASP A 358 8.16 -0.22 22.00
C ASP A 358 8.77 -1.46 21.35
N VAL A 359 7.90 -2.26 20.76
CA VAL A 359 8.22 -3.52 20.10
C VAL A 359 7.75 -3.43 18.66
N VAL A 360 8.60 -3.81 17.70
CA VAL A 360 8.23 -3.90 16.29
C VAL A 360 8.52 -5.31 15.81
N ASN A 361 7.55 -5.90 15.13
CA ASN A 361 7.66 -7.25 14.57
C ASN A 361 8.26 -7.21 13.17
N ILE A 362 8.88 -8.30 12.77
CA ILE A 362 9.56 -8.45 11.50
C ILE A 362 9.12 -9.76 10.85
N SER A 363 8.73 -9.71 9.58
CA SER A 363 8.48 -10.89 8.76
C SER A 363 9.35 -10.84 7.51
N ILE A 364 10.22 -11.84 7.31
CA ILE A 364 11.13 -11.96 6.17
C ILE A 364 10.59 -13.01 5.20
N GLY A 365 10.16 -12.57 4.02
CA GLY A 365 9.69 -13.42 2.91
C GLY A 365 10.68 -13.56 1.76
N ALA A 366 11.76 -12.77 1.76
CA ALA A 366 12.77 -12.73 0.69
C ALA A 366 14.13 -13.32 1.14
N VAL A 367 15.05 -13.44 0.18
CA VAL A 367 16.46 -13.78 0.44
C VAL A 367 17.25 -12.50 0.68
N LEU A 368 17.63 -12.26 1.93
CA LEU A 368 18.39 -11.09 2.38
C LEU A 368 19.83 -11.47 2.69
N SER A 369 20.78 -10.86 1.98
CA SER A 369 22.21 -10.98 2.24
C SER A 369 22.68 -9.99 3.30
N VAL A 370 23.92 -10.16 3.78
CA VAL A 370 24.61 -9.15 4.60
C VAL A 370 24.62 -7.81 3.85
N GLY A 371 24.24 -6.72 4.52
CA GLY A 371 24.04 -5.40 3.92
C GLY A 371 22.60 -5.08 3.48
N GLY A 372 21.75 -6.09 3.27
CA GLY A 372 20.29 -5.93 3.12
C GLY A 372 19.52 -5.99 4.44
N GLU A 373 20.27 -6.01 5.54
CA GLU A 373 19.79 -6.30 6.89
C GLU A 373 18.77 -5.27 7.37
N MET A 374 17.85 -5.75 8.20
CA MET A 374 17.09 -4.87 9.11
C MET A 374 18.07 -4.18 10.09
N VAL A 375 17.68 -3.00 10.59
CA VAL A 375 18.47 -2.20 11.53
C VAL A 375 19.10 -3.09 12.60
N SER A 376 20.43 -3.13 12.67
CA SER A 376 21.20 -4.04 13.53
C SER A 376 21.14 -3.67 15.01
N SER A 377 20.92 -2.38 15.30
CA SER A 377 20.67 -1.87 16.65
C SER A 377 19.36 -1.08 16.62
N PRO A 378 18.19 -1.75 16.71
CA PRO A 378 16.92 -1.04 16.78
C PRO A 378 16.96 -0.08 17.97
N ALA A 379 16.57 1.16 17.71
CA ALA A 379 16.40 2.20 18.70
C ALA A 379 15.16 3.03 18.30
N PRO A 380 14.47 3.65 19.27
CA PRO A 380 14.62 3.45 20.71
C PRO A 380 14.12 2.07 21.19
N GLY A 381 13.18 1.46 20.49
CA GLY A 381 12.54 0.19 20.85
C GLY A 381 13.32 -1.06 20.43
N THR A 382 12.63 -2.20 20.41
CA THR A 382 13.22 -3.53 20.23
C THR A 382 12.52 -4.34 19.13
N ILE A 383 13.16 -5.44 18.70
CA ILE A 383 12.52 -6.42 17.81
C ILE A 383 11.69 -7.37 18.65
N GLY A 384 10.40 -7.46 18.32
CA GLY A 384 9.49 -8.45 18.88
C GLY A 384 9.70 -9.82 18.26
N ASP A 385 8.70 -10.24 17.47
CA ASP A 385 8.79 -11.48 16.71
C ASP A 385 9.61 -11.24 15.44
N LEU A 386 10.67 -12.05 15.28
CA LEU A 386 11.34 -12.22 14.00
C LEU A 386 10.81 -13.50 13.35
N THR A 387 9.97 -13.32 12.34
CA THR A 387 9.45 -14.41 11.50
C THR A 387 10.27 -14.51 10.22
N ILE A 388 10.79 -15.70 9.92
CA ILE A 388 11.37 -16.04 8.62
C ILE A 388 10.39 -17.01 7.96
N LEU A 389 9.77 -16.59 6.86
CA LEU A 389 8.82 -17.41 6.12
C LEU A 389 9.55 -18.57 5.42
N ASN A 390 8.80 -19.58 4.97
CA ASN A 390 9.36 -20.75 4.27
C ASN A 390 10.16 -20.42 3.00
N THR A 391 9.85 -19.30 2.35
CA THR A 391 10.61 -18.78 1.20
C THR A 391 11.75 -17.84 1.59
N GLY A 392 11.82 -17.45 2.87
CA GLY A 392 12.75 -16.46 3.39
C GLY A 392 14.10 -17.06 3.75
N THR A 393 15.16 -16.32 3.41
CA THR A 393 16.50 -16.56 3.93
C THR A 393 17.00 -15.25 4.52
N TYR A 394 17.34 -15.23 5.80
CA TYR A 394 17.83 -14.04 6.48
C TYR A 394 19.29 -14.22 6.89
N THR A 395 20.19 -13.49 6.25
CA THR A 395 21.61 -13.48 6.61
C THR A 395 21.90 -12.35 7.59
N VAL A 396 22.58 -12.68 8.69
CA VAL A 396 22.92 -11.78 9.79
C VAL A 396 24.44 -11.72 9.92
N GLY A 397 25.02 -10.52 9.77
CA GLY A 397 26.44 -10.22 9.86
C GLY A 397 26.86 -9.41 11.09
N SER A 398 25.90 -8.89 11.87
CA SER A 398 26.13 -8.18 13.14
C SER A 398 25.27 -8.74 14.30
N SER A 399 25.66 -8.44 15.55
CA SER A 399 24.92 -8.85 16.75
C SER A 399 23.49 -8.31 16.75
N ARG A 400 22.53 -9.13 17.22
CA ARG A 400 21.10 -8.77 17.29
C ARG A 400 20.42 -9.42 18.49
N ALA A 401 19.34 -8.81 18.94
CA ALA A 401 18.43 -9.38 19.92
C ALA A 401 16.99 -9.33 19.40
N VAL A 402 16.24 -10.41 19.62
CA VAL A 402 14.82 -10.53 19.29
C VAL A 402 14.06 -11.12 20.48
N ASN A 403 12.77 -10.83 20.59
CA ASN A 403 11.93 -11.47 21.60
C ASN A 403 11.65 -12.92 21.19
N ASN A 404 11.01 -13.15 20.04
CA ASN A 404 10.80 -14.51 19.55
C ASN A 404 11.42 -14.73 18.17
N LEU A 405 11.83 -15.95 17.89
CA LEU A 405 12.27 -16.39 16.57
C LEU A 405 11.27 -17.42 16.03
N ILE A 406 10.59 -17.10 14.94
CA ILE A 406 9.68 -17.99 14.22
C ILE A 406 10.35 -18.33 12.89
N ASN A 407 11.19 -19.36 12.86
CA ASN A 407 11.99 -19.71 11.71
C ASN A 407 11.35 -20.85 10.90
N ASN A 408 10.67 -20.52 9.81
CA ASN A 408 10.16 -21.49 8.84
C ASN A 408 11.05 -21.61 7.58
N GLY A 409 12.03 -20.72 7.42
CA GLY A 409 12.98 -20.69 6.31
C GLY A 409 14.41 -20.95 6.77
N ILE A 410 15.35 -20.07 6.41
CA ILE A 410 16.77 -20.20 6.77
C ILE A 410 17.27 -18.93 7.47
N LEU A 411 17.79 -19.07 8.67
CA LEU A 411 18.58 -18.03 9.34
C LEU A 411 20.07 -18.33 9.11
N ILE A 412 20.83 -17.42 8.53
CA ILE A 412 22.27 -17.58 8.30
C ILE A 412 23.04 -16.63 9.21
N LEU A 413 23.89 -17.16 10.08
CA LEU A 413 24.83 -16.37 10.86
C LEU A 413 26.12 -16.27 10.04
N SER A 414 26.49 -15.07 9.58
CA SER A 414 27.65 -14.86 8.72
C SER A 414 28.40 -13.58 9.12
N PRO A 415 28.97 -13.52 10.34
CA PRO A 415 29.75 -12.37 10.76
C PRO A 415 31.13 -12.33 10.08
N SER A 416 31.64 -11.13 9.84
CA SER A 416 33.06 -10.92 9.53
C SER A 416 33.96 -10.96 10.76
N THR A 417 33.38 -10.78 11.96
CA THR A 417 34.06 -10.77 13.26
C THR A 417 33.27 -11.62 14.29
N SER A 418 33.41 -11.37 15.58
CA SER A 418 32.52 -12.00 16.57
C SER A 418 31.14 -11.34 16.57
N MET A 419 30.08 -12.14 16.58
CA MET A 419 28.71 -11.65 16.83
C MET A 419 27.99 -12.47 17.89
N THR A 420 26.91 -11.93 18.44
CA THR A 420 25.93 -12.69 19.23
C THR A 420 24.52 -12.45 18.70
N PHE A 421 23.83 -13.53 18.36
CA PHE A 421 22.39 -13.52 18.10
C PHE A 421 21.66 -13.94 19.38
N THR A 422 20.76 -13.09 19.90
CA THR A 422 20.06 -13.31 21.16
C THR A 422 18.58 -13.50 20.91
N VAL A 423 17.98 -14.55 21.48
CA VAL A 423 16.53 -14.74 21.54
C VAL A 423 16.11 -14.73 23.00
N ASN A 424 15.28 -13.75 23.38
CA ASN A 424 14.84 -13.54 24.77
C ASN A 424 13.57 -14.32 25.13
N GLY A 425 12.90 -14.92 24.16
CA GLY A 425 11.65 -15.64 24.26
C GLY A 425 11.77 -17.00 23.57
N ASN A 426 10.81 -17.40 22.76
CA ASN A 426 10.76 -18.75 22.19
C ASN A 426 11.32 -18.81 20.76
N VAL A 427 11.79 -20.00 20.40
CA VAL A 427 12.16 -20.42 19.04
C VAL A 427 11.10 -21.40 18.53
N SER A 428 10.52 -21.15 17.37
CA SER A 428 9.52 -22.02 16.75
C SER A 428 9.71 -22.09 15.24
N GLY A 429 8.92 -22.95 14.58
CA GLY A 429 9.00 -23.18 13.14
C GLY A 429 9.80 -24.43 12.77
N ILE A 430 9.86 -24.70 11.47
CA ILE A 430 10.45 -25.93 10.88
C ILE A 430 11.77 -25.70 10.13
N GLY A 431 12.19 -24.44 10.03
CA GLY A 431 13.36 -23.97 9.30
C GLY A 431 14.68 -24.36 9.94
N THR A 432 15.78 -23.86 9.38
CA THR A 432 17.13 -24.16 9.86
C THR A 432 17.97 -22.92 10.15
N ILE A 433 18.99 -23.11 10.98
CA ILE A 433 20.02 -22.10 11.29
C ILE A 433 21.33 -22.57 10.65
N SER A 434 21.90 -21.79 9.75
CA SER A 434 23.27 -21.99 9.28
C SER A 434 24.22 -21.27 10.24
N GLY A 435 24.93 -22.06 11.05
CA GLY A 435 25.86 -21.55 12.05
C GLY A 435 27.21 -21.11 11.46
N HIS A 436 28.04 -20.47 12.28
CA HIS A 436 29.36 -19.99 11.89
C HIS A 436 30.31 -19.99 13.09
N GLY A 437 31.58 -20.32 12.85
CA GLY A 437 32.60 -20.47 13.91
C GLY A 437 32.90 -19.20 14.71
N SER A 438 32.53 -18.03 14.21
CA SER A 438 32.65 -16.73 14.91
C SER A 438 31.32 -16.20 15.46
N ALA A 439 30.20 -16.89 15.21
CA ALA A 439 28.88 -16.48 15.67
C ALA A 439 28.52 -17.15 16.99
N SER A 440 28.01 -16.39 17.96
CA SER A 440 27.46 -16.92 19.20
C SER A 440 25.93 -16.88 19.19
N LEU A 441 25.30 -17.83 19.86
CA LEU A 441 23.85 -17.85 20.08
C LEU A 441 23.57 -17.77 21.58
N THR A 442 22.68 -16.85 21.96
CA THR A 442 22.19 -16.72 23.33
C THR A 442 20.68 -16.98 23.37
N LEU A 443 20.26 -17.90 24.23
CA LEU A 443 18.86 -18.14 24.56
C LEU A 443 18.63 -17.70 26.00
N GLY A 444 17.97 -16.55 26.15
CA GLY A 444 17.61 -15.94 27.43
C GLY A 444 16.12 -15.97 27.68
N GLY A 445 15.67 -15.22 28.68
CA GLY A 445 14.24 -15.05 28.99
C GLY A 445 13.77 -15.70 30.29
N ALA A 446 12.58 -15.30 30.74
CA ALA A 446 11.95 -15.81 31.96
C ALA A 446 10.78 -16.78 31.68
N ASN A 447 10.55 -17.14 30.42
CA ASN A 447 9.46 -18.03 30.02
C ASN A 447 9.68 -19.46 30.56
N SER A 448 8.59 -20.08 31.04
CA SER A 448 8.59 -21.48 31.51
C SER A 448 8.55 -22.46 30.33
N GLY A 449 9.00 -23.70 30.57
CA GLY A 449 8.96 -24.79 29.59
C GLY A 449 10.04 -24.73 28.50
N ASP A 450 9.89 -25.58 27.48
CA ASP A 450 10.82 -25.63 26.35
C ASP A 450 10.70 -24.36 25.50
N ALA A 451 11.83 -23.68 25.27
CA ALA A 451 11.96 -22.56 24.36
C ALA A 451 11.69 -22.96 22.91
N GLY A 452 11.84 -24.24 22.59
CA GLY A 452 11.63 -24.85 21.30
C GLY A 452 12.91 -25.46 20.71
N MET A 453 12.84 -25.77 19.42
CA MET A 453 13.85 -26.58 18.75
C MET A 453 14.85 -25.73 17.97
N LEU A 454 16.14 -25.95 18.24
CA LEU A 454 17.24 -25.49 17.40
C LEU A 454 17.59 -26.57 16.40
N LYS A 455 17.45 -26.26 15.12
CA LYS A 455 17.80 -27.13 14.00
C LYS A 455 18.82 -26.41 13.12
N PHE A 456 20.02 -26.96 13.01
CA PHE A 456 21.07 -26.40 12.17
C PHE A 456 21.05 -27.01 10.78
N THR A 457 21.47 -26.23 9.79
CA THR A 457 21.65 -26.69 8.41
C THR A 457 22.81 -27.68 8.34
N THR A 458 22.64 -28.80 7.63
CA THR A 458 23.68 -29.82 7.49
C THR A 458 24.96 -29.24 6.86
N GLY A 459 26.11 -29.52 7.47
CA GLY A 459 27.42 -28.97 7.10
C GLY A 459 27.69 -27.57 7.65
N GLN A 460 26.77 -26.98 8.41
CA GLN A 460 26.88 -25.65 9.04
C GLN A 460 26.53 -25.71 10.54
N GLU A 461 26.73 -26.86 11.18
CA GLU A 461 26.42 -27.12 12.58
C GLU A 461 27.51 -26.62 13.55
N GLN A 462 27.90 -25.35 13.40
CA GLN A 462 28.97 -24.75 14.21
C GLN A 462 28.56 -23.42 14.83
N LEU A 463 29.03 -23.15 16.04
CA LEU A 463 28.99 -21.83 16.68
C LEU A 463 30.32 -21.55 17.37
N ASN A 464 30.58 -20.28 17.66
CA ASN A 464 31.58 -19.89 18.64
C ASN A 464 31.11 -20.29 20.04
N ASN A 465 30.12 -19.57 20.58
CA ASN A 465 29.56 -19.84 21.90
C ASN A 465 28.07 -20.18 21.81
N LEU A 466 27.60 -21.05 22.70
CA LEU A 466 26.19 -21.23 23.00
C LEU A 466 25.94 -20.84 24.46
N THR A 467 25.06 -19.88 24.69
CA THR A 467 24.69 -19.42 26.04
C THR A 467 23.22 -19.71 26.32
N ILE A 468 22.94 -20.45 27.38
CA ILE A 468 21.58 -20.69 27.89
C ILE A 468 21.45 -20.00 29.25
N SER A 469 20.51 -19.07 29.32
CA SER A 469 20.27 -18.20 30.48
C SER A 469 18.77 -18.04 30.76
N ARG A 470 18.00 -19.11 30.51
CA ARG A 470 16.55 -19.10 30.67
C ARG A 470 16.16 -19.38 32.12
N SER A 471 15.38 -18.53 32.75
CA SER A 471 15.12 -18.58 34.20
C SER A 471 13.73 -19.09 34.60
N GLY A 472 12.84 -19.37 33.64
CA GLY A 472 11.50 -19.89 33.93
C GLY A 472 11.47 -21.34 34.44
N THR A 473 10.35 -21.75 35.03
CA THR A 473 10.16 -23.11 35.55
C THR A 473 10.22 -24.13 34.42
N GLY A 474 11.05 -25.16 34.56
CA GLY A 474 11.25 -26.17 33.50
C GLY A 474 11.83 -25.59 32.21
N ALA A 475 12.46 -24.40 32.28
CA ALA A 475 13.05 -23.76 31.12
C ALA A 475 14.06 -24.69 30.45
N SER A 476 13.88 -24.93 29.15
CA SER A 476 14.81 -25.73 28.37
C SER A 476 14.93 -25.24 26.94
N VAL A 477 15.88 -25.78 26.20
CA VAL A 477 15.97 -25.71 24.74
C VAL A 477 16.27 -27.10 24.20
N THR A 478 15.72 -27.44 23.04
CA THR A 478 15.97 -28.73 22.40
C THR A 478 16.86 -28.58 21.17
N LEU A 479 17.98 -29.31 21.11
CA LEU A 479 18.81 -29.48 19.91
C LEU A 479 18.24 -30.61 19.04
N GLN A 480 17.77 -30.27 17.84
CA GLN A 480 17.24 -31.20 16.83
C GLN A 480 18.29 -31.61 15.78
N SER A 481 19.45 -30.95 15.78
CA SER A 481 20.61 -31.35 14.99
C SER A 481 21.84 -31.43 15.88
N SER A 482 22.90 -32.03 15.36
CA SER A 482 24.21 -31.92 16.00
C SER A 482 24.69 -30.47 15.98
N LEU A 483 25.62 -30.13 16.88
CA LEU A 483 26.22 -28.81 17.03
C LEU A 483 27.63 -28.93 17.61
N THR A 484 28.59 -28.22 17.03
CA THR A 484 29.96 -28.10 17.51
C THR A 484 30.23 -26.66 17.95
N LEU A 485 30.84 -26.50 19.13
CA LEU A 485 31.23 -25.20 19.67
C LEU A 485 32.74 -25.03 19.61
N ASN A 486 33.19 -23.95 18.96
CA ASN A 486 34.61 -23.59 18.89
C ASN A 486 35.09 -22.89 20.18
N GLY A 487 34.18 -22.17 20.84
CA GLY A 487 34.38 -21.49 22.11
C GLY A 487 33.60 -22.19 23.23
N ASN A 488 32.85 -21.40 24.00
CA ASN A 488 32.26 -21.82 25.26
C ASN A 488 30.80 -22.26 25.17
N LEU A 489 30.46 -23.25 25.99
CA LEU A 489 29.09 -23.55 26.41
C LEU A 489 28.82 -22.89 27.75
N ASN A 490 27.96 -21.87 27.78
CA ASN A 490 27.64 -21.13 29.00
C ASN A 490 26.22 -21.48 29.48
N LEU A 491 26.09 -22.17 30.61
CA LEU A 491 24.83 -22.64 31.17
C LEU A 491 24.60 -21.99 32.53
N THR A 492 23.90 -20.86 32.53
CA THR A 492 23.61 -20.13 33.77
C THR A 492 22.28 -20.57 34.37
N SER A 493 21.28 -20.81 33.53
CA SER A 493 19.96 -21.34 33.90
C SER A 493 19.28 -21.97 32.69
N GLY A 494 18.37 -22.91 32.92
CA GLY A 494 17.66 -23.67 31.88
C GLY A 494 18.44 -24.89 31.37
N LEU A 495 17.72 -25.88 30.84
CA LEU A 495 18.26 -27.14 30.35
C LEU A 495 18.56 -27.11 28.85
N VAL A 496 19.51 -27.92 28.40
CA VAL A 496 19.69 -28.30 26.99
C VAL A 496 19.29 -29.76 26.82
N ASN A 497 18.23 -30.01 26.06
CA ASN A 497 17.83 -31.34 25.62
C ASN A 497 18.52 -31.66 24.29
N ILE A 498 19.07 -32.86 24.14
CA ILE A 498 19.69 -33.32 22.89
C ILE A 498 18.83 -34.45 22.31
N GLN A 499 18.34 -34.29 21.08
CA GLN A 499 17.48 -35.30 20.44
C GLN A 499 18.23 -36.58 20.02
N PRO A 500 17.50 -37.71 19.84
CA PRO A 500 18.05 -38.99 19.38
C PRO A 500 18.96 -38.85 18.17
N GLY A 501 20.16 -39.43 18.29
CA GLY A 501 21.17 -39.42 17.23
C GLY A 501 21.95 -38.11 17.10
N GLN A 502 21.63 -37.07 17.86
CA GLN A 502 22.32 -35.78 17.79
C GLN A 502 23.47 -35.67 18.81
N ARG A 503 24.41 -34.77 18.51
CA ARG A 503 25.61 -34.55 19.32
C ARG A 503 25.80 -33.06 19.63
N LEU A 504 26.09 -32.73 20.88
CA LEU A 504 26.66 -31.44 21.26
C LEU A 504 28.15 -31.65 21.58
N THR A 505 29.03 -31.02 20.81
CA THR A 505 30.48 -31.14 20.95
C THR A 505 31.09 -29.83 21.45
N VAL A 506 31.89 -29.91 22.50
CA VAL A 506 32.71 -28.80 23.02
C VAL A 506 34.19 -29.18 22.99
N SER A 507 35.05 -28.19 22.76
CA SER A 507 36.50 -28.39 22.62
C SER A 507 37.16 -28.89 23.91
N SER A 508 36.85 -28.28 25.05
CA SER A 508 37.44 -28.63 26.34
C SER A 508 36.43 -28.53 27.48
N ILE A 509 36.71 -29.18 28.62
CA ILE A 509 35.90 -29.02 29.84
C ILE A 509 35.99 -27.58 30.38
N ASN A 510 37.12 -26.90 30.16
CA ASN A 510 37.32 -25.49 30.53
C ASN A 510 36.48 -24.55 29.66
N SER A 511 35.98 -25.03 28.52
CA SER A 511 35.05 -24.30 27.67
C SER A 511 33.61 -24.37 28.19
N ILE A 512 33.35 -24.99 29.33
CA ILE A 512 32.01 -25.07 29.93
C ILE A 512 31.95 -24.17 31.16
N SER A 513 31.02 -23.21 31.17
CA SER A 513 30.83 -22.29 32.30
C SER A 513 29.39 -22.30 32.80
N GLY A 514 29.19 -22.03 34.10
CA GLY A 514 27.89 -22.10 34.78
C GLY A 514 28.03 -22.63 36.20
N SER A 515 28.04 -21.76 37.20
CA SER A 515 28.33 -22.16 38.59
C SER A 515 27.07 -22.58 39.35
N PRO A 516 27.08 -23.70 40.11
CA PRO A 516 28.00 -24.84 40.02
C PRO A 516 27.65 -25.76 38.84
N PHE A 517 28.64 -26.14 38.03
CA PHE A 517 28.44 -26.97 36.85
C PHE A 517 28.30 -28.44 37.26
N SER A 518 27.13 -29.00 37.03
CA SER A 518 26.91 -30.44 36.94
C SER A 518 26.20 -30.68 35.62
N SER A 519 26.76 -31.53 34.75
CA SER A 519 26.13 -31.85 33.47
C SER A 519 24.71 -32.41 33.66
N SER A 520 24.45 -33.15 34.74
CA SER A 520 23.11 -33.65 35.08
C SER A 520 22.11 -32.57 35.48
N LYS A 521 22.58 -31.36 35.81
CA LYS A 521 21.74 -30.21 36.18
C LYS A 521 21.27 -29.41 34.97
N TYR A 522 22.04 -29.41 33.88
CA TYR A 522 21.81 -28.50 32.75
C TYR A 522 21.74 -29.18 31.38
N ILE A 523 22.16 -30.44 31.26
CA ILE A 523 22.13 -31.18 30.00
C ILE A 523 21.30 -32.43 30.20
N ASN A 524 20.21 -32.55 29.45
CA ASN A 524 19.41 -33.76 29.42
C ASN A 524 19.76 -34.58 28.17
N THR A 525 20.36 -35.75 28.41
CA THR A 525 20.67 -36.76 27.38
C THR A 525 19.81 -38.02 27.49
N GLN A 526 18.78 -38.02 28.35
CA GLN A 526 17.97 -39.21 28.64
C GLN A 526 16.45 -38.92 28.65
N SER A 527 15.66 -39.87 28.17
CA SER A 527 14.25 -40.03 28.52
C SER A 527 14.00 -41.50 28.83
N SER A 528 13.17 -41.76 29.84
CA SER A 528 12.64 -43.08 30.28
C SER A 528 13.35 -44.32 29.68
N GLY A 529 14.58 -44.59 30.12
CA GLY A 529 15.26 -45.87 29.89
C GLY A 529 16.25 -45.96 28.71
N GLY A 530 16.62 -44.86 28.02
CA GLY A 530 17.62 -44.91 26.94
C GLY A 530 18.48 -43.65 26.78
N ILE A 531 19.64 -43.78 26.11
CA ILE A 531 20.48 -42.63 25.70
C ILE A 531 19.79 -41.94 24.52
N VAL A 532 19.33 -40.71 24.74
CA VAL A 532 18.56 -39.89 23.80
C VAL A 532 19.45 -38.89 23.07
N GLY A 533 20.69 -38.63 23.48
CA GLY A 533 21.62 -37.75 22.74
C GLY A 533 23.04 -37.85 23.30
N LYS A 534 24.06 -37.35 22.57
CA LYS A 534 25.46 -37.42 23.01
C LYS A 534 26.03 -36.04 23.33
N PHE A 535 26.54 -35.87 24.55
CA PHE A 535 27.42 -34.75 24.88
C PHE A 535 28.87 -35.22 24.77
N VAL A 536 29.69 -34.47 24.03
CA VAL A 536 31.09 -34.82 23.73
C VAL A 536 32.00 -33.67 24.14
N ILE A 537 33.02 -33.99 24.93
CA ILE A 537 34.14 -33.10 25.24
C ILE A 537 35.36 -33.71 24.55
N THR A 538 35.99 -33.00 23.61
CA THR A 538 37.03 -33.62 22.76
C THR A 538 38.35 -33.86 23.49
N ASP A 539 38.66 -33.08 24.53
CA ASP A 539 39.91 -33.21 25.30
C ASP A 539 39.86 -34.28 26.40
N LEU A 540 38.70 -34.93 26.61
CA LEU A 540 38.54 -36.06 27.51
C LEU A 540 38.47 -37.33 26.64
N ALA A 541 39.65 -37.83 26.25
CA ALA A 541 39.79 -39.09 25.52
C ALA A 541 39.32 -40.29 26.35
#